data_AF-A0A2T1M101-F1
#
_entry.id   AF-A0A2T1M101-F1
#
_cell.length_a   1.000
_cell.length_b   1.000
_cell.length_c   1.000
_cell.angle_alpha   90.00
_cell.angle_beta   90.00
_cell.angle_gamma   90.00
#
_symmetry.space_group_name_H-M   'P 1'
#
loop_
_entity.id
_entity.type
_entity.pdbx_description
1 polymer ?
#
loop_
_entity_poly.entity_id
_entity_poly.type
_entity_poly.pdbx_seq_one_letter_code
_entity_poly.pdbx_strand_id
1 'polypeptide(L)'
;MSENIQINQFRQQLNRSLSKLSQERRKLKMYYNTLFFMALITGTIATFLAALAAGSQGKIMLGSGSQGWQLTCAIIALMSLISTLANSFQQNIWIKDKFWKIEDSYGILKSLITEIDLDPSAYSSIRRDYQRLIQRHPDLLS
;
A
#
# COMPACT_ATOMS: atom_id res chain seq x y z
N MET A 1 36.30 15.76 18.45
CA MET A 1 35.45 14.94 19.34
C MET A 1 33.96 15.31 19.24
N SER A 2 33.60 16.60 19.13
CA SER A 2 32.20 17.06 18.93
C SER A 2 31.57 16.60 17.61
N GLU A 3 32.33 16.54 16.52
CA GLU A 3 31.83 16.25 15.16
C GLU A 3 31.31 14.80 14.99
N ASN A 4 32.02 13.82 15.54
CA ASN A 4 31.58 12.42 15.54
C ASN A 4 30.27 12.20 16.33
N ILE A 5 30.04 13.01 17.38
CA ILE A 5 28.79 12.95 18.15
C ILE A 5 27.63 13.49 17.31
N GLN A 6 27.84 14.59 16.57
CA GLN A 6 26.83 15.17 15.69
C GLN A 6 26.46 14.25 14.53
N ILE A 7 27.45 13.59 13.92
CA ILE A 7 27.25 12.62 12.84
C ILE A 7 26.43 11.42 13.34
N ASN A 8 26.77 10.88 14.52
CA ASN A 8 26.03 9.76 15.11
C ASN A 8 24.59 10.13 15.48
N GLN A 9 24.35 11.32 16.04
CA GLN A 9 23.00 11.80 16.32
C GLN A 9 22.18 11.97 15.04
N PHE A 10 22.79 12.50 13.99
CA PHE A 10 22.14 12.66 12.69
C PHE A 10 21.81 11.31 12.03
N ARG A 11 22.73 10.32 12.11
CA ARG A 11 22.45 8.95 11.67
C ARG A 11 21.27 8.32 12.41
N GLN A 12 21.17 8.54 13.72
CA GLN A 12 20.02 8.06 14.49
C GLN A 12 18.71 8.73 14.03
N GLN A 13 18.74 10.02 13.72
CA GLN A 13 17.57 10.73 13.17
C GLN A 13 17.17 10.18 11.79
N LEU A 14 18.12 10.01 10.87
CA LEU A 14 17.87 9.41 9.56
C LEU A 14 17.25 8.02 9.68
N ASN A 15 17.80 7.16 10.54
CA ASN A 15 17.28 5.81 10.77
C ASN A 15 15.88 5.80 11.39
N ARG A 16 15.55 6.76 12.28
CA ARG A 16 14.19 6.91 12.82
C ARG A 16 13.19 7.34 11.76
N SER A 17 13.57 8.30 10.91
CA SER A 17 12.73 8.73 9.79
C SER A 17 12.53 7.60 8.78
N LEU A 18 13.57 6.81 8.51
CA LEU A 18 13.51 5.66 7.62
C LEU A 18 12.61 4.56 8.19
N SER A 19 12.69 4.29 9.50
CA SER A 19 11.84 3.28 10.13
C SER A 19 10.37 3.69 10.10
N LYS A 20 10.04 4.96 10.39
CA LYS A 20 8.68 5.52 10.23
C LYS A 20 8.16 5.34 8.80
N LEU A 21 8.91 5.78 7.79
CA LEU A 21 8.55 5.63 6.37
C LEU A 21 8.37 4.16 5.98
N SER A 22 9.23 3.27 6.47
CA SER A 22 9.13 1.83 6.17
C SER A 22 7.88 1.19 6.76
N GLN A 23 7.44 1.63 7.95
CA GLN A 23 6.21 1.16 8.58
C GLN A 23 4.98 1.64 7.79
N GLU A 24 4.93 2.92 7.44
CA GLU A 24 3.83 3.48 6.63
C GLU A 24 3.76 2.83 5.25
N ARG A 25 4.91 2.61 4.60
CA ARG A 25 5.01 1.85 3.34
C ARG A 25 4.44 0.43 3.49
N ARG A 26 4.81 -0.28 4.56
CA ARG A 26 4.32 -1.65 4.83
C ARG A 26 2.82 -1.67 5.05
N LYS A 27 2.27 -0.73 5.82
CA LYS A 27 0.81 -0.61 6.04
C LYS A 27 0.08 -0.39 4.73
N LEU A 28 0.54 0.55 3.88
CA LEU A 28 -0.05 0.79 2.57
C LEU A 28 0.01 -0.45 1.67
N LYS A 29 1.16 -1.13 1.64
CA LYS A 29 1.33 -2.35 0.83
C LYS A 29 0.45 -3.50 1.32
N MET A 30 0.33 -3.68 2.63
CA MET A 30 -0.60 -4.66 3.22
C MET A 30 -2.04 -4.33 2.87
N TYR A 31 -2.46 -3.08 3.03
CA TYR A 31 -3.82 -2.65 2.69
C TYR A 31 -4.15 -2.89 1.21
N TYR A 32 -3.24 -2.49 0.32
CA TYR A 32 -3.36 -2.72 -1.12
C TYR A 32 -3.44 -4.22 -1.46
N ASN A 33 -2.54 -5.04 -0.91
CA ASN A 33 -2.56 -6.47 -1.16
C ASN A 33 -3.85 -7.12 -0.62
N THR A 34 -4.31 -6.75 0.56
CA THR A 34 -5.55 -7.29 1.13
C THR A 34 -6.74 -6.95 0.25
N LEU A 35 -6.87 -5.70 -0.22
CA LEU A 35 -7.92 -5.32 -1.15
C LEU A 35 -7.84 -6.09 -2.47
N PHE A 36 -6.64 -6.24 -3.02
CA PHE A 36 -6.41 -6.97 -4.26
C PHE A 36 -6.79 -8.46 -4.13
N PHE A 37 -6.36 -9.13 -3.07
CA PHE A 37 -6.72 -10.52 -2.81
C PHE A 37 -8.22 -10.67 -2.55
N MET A 38 -8.85 -9.76 -1.82
CA MET A 38 -10.30 -9.76 -1.63
C MET A 38 -11.04 -9.59 -2.97
N ALA A 39 -10.62 -8.66 -3.82
CA ALA A 39 -11.20 -8.47 -5.14
C ALA A 39 -11.04 -9.71 -6.04
N LEU A 40 -9.87 -10.37 -6.01
CA LEU A 40 -9.63 -11.61 -6.75
C LEU A 40 -10.48 -12.77 -6.25
N ILE A 41 -10.52 -12.99 -4.94
CA ILE A 41 -11.28 -14.09 -4.35
C ILE A 41 -12.78 -13.90 -4.61
N THR A 42 -13.31 -12.71 -4.32
CA THR A 42 -14.73 -12.40 -4.56
C THR A 42 -15.09 -12.48 -6.04
N GLY A 43 -14.23 -11.97 -6.93
CA GLY A 43 -14.41 -12.08 -8.38
C GLY A 43 -14.37 -13.53 -8.88
N THR A 44 -13.44 -14.34 -8.38
CA THR A 44 -13.32 -15.76 -8.76
C THR A 44 -14.52 -16.56 -8.26
N ILE A 45 -14.94 -16.36 -7.02
CA ILE A 45 -16.13 -17.01 -6.43
C ILE A 45 -17.38 -16.60 -7.20
N ALA A 46 -17.57 -15.31 -7.48
CA ALA A 46 -18.72 -14.83 -8.25
C ALA A 46 -18.75 -15.44 -9.66
N THR A 47 -17.61 -15.48 -10.35
CA THR A 47 -17.49 -16.07 -11.69
C THR A 47 -17.75 -17.58 -11.67
N PHE A 48 -17.23 -18.28 -10.67
CA PHE A 48 -17.46 -19.71 -10.50
C PHE A 48 -18.91 -20.04 -10.19
N LEU A 49 -19.55 -19.27 -9.29
CA LEU A 49 -20.99 -19.38 -9.00
C LEU A 49 -21.83 -19.08 -10.24
N ALA A 50 -21.48 -18.06 -11.03
CA ALA A 50 -22.16 -17.75 -12.28
C ALA A 50 -22.01 -18.86 -13.33
N ALA A 51 -20.83 -19.48 -13.44
CA ALA A 51 -20.60 -20.61 -14.33
C ALA A 51 -21.40 -21.86 -13.92
N LEU A 52 -21.43 -22.18 -12.62
CA LEU A 52 -22.24 -23.27 -12.08
C LEU A 52 -23.73 -23.01 -12.24
N ALA A 53 -24.18 -21.77 -12.05
CA ALA A 53 -25.54 -21.32 -12.28
C ALA A 53 -25.98 -21.58 -13.73
N ALA A 54 -25.16 -21.16 -14.69
CA ALA A 54 -25.42 -21.31 -16.11
C ALA A 54 -25.41 -22.80 -16.55
N GLY A 55 -24.44 -23.58 -16.08
CA GLY A 55 -24.29 -24.99 -16.46
C GLY A 55 -25.33 -25.94 -15.87
N SER A 56 -25.86 -25.62 -14.69
CA SER A 56 -26.81 -26.49 -13.98
C SER A 56 -28.29 -26.17 -14.23
N GLN A 57 -28.61 -25.20 -15.10
CA GLN A 57 -29.97 -24.68 -15.29
C GLN A 57 -30.65 -24.31 -13.94
N GLY A 58 -29.88 -23.84 -12.97
CA GLY A 58 -30.38 -23.47 -11.63
C GLY A 58 -30.61 -24.61 -10.63
N LYS A 59 -30.26 -25.87 -10.94
CA LYS A 59 -30.48 -27.02 -10.03
C LYS A 59 -29.50 -27.11 -8.84
N ILE A 60 -28.33 -26.47 -8.90
CA ILE A 60 -27.27 -26.57 -7.87
C ILE A 60 -27.29 -25.37 -6.89
N MET A 61 -28.27 -24.47 -7.02
CA MET A 61 -28.33 -23.28 -6.16
C MET A 61 -28.80 -23.58 -4.74
N LEU A 62 -28.49 -22.67 -3.81
CA LEU A 62 -28.97 -22.65 -2.43
C LEU A 62 -30.52 -22.59 -2.42
N GLY A 63 -31.16 -23.75 -2.52
CA GLY A 63 -32.62 -23.91 -2.61
C GLY A 63 -33.12 -24.23 -4.02
N SER A 64 -34.19 -25.01 -4.10
CA SER A 64 -34.86 -25.35 -5.37
C SER A 64 -35.83 -24.24 -5.80
N GLY A 65 -35.85 -23.90 -7.09
CA GLY A 65 -36.84 -22.99 -7.69
C GLY A 65 -36.42 -21.52 -7.77
N SER A 66 -37.39 -20.63 -8.06
CA SER A 66 -37.14 -19.20 -8.36
C SER A 66 -36.50 -18.42 -7.20
N GLN A 67 -36.77 -18.83 -5.95
CA GLN A 67 -36.18 -18.22 -4.75
C GLN A 67 -34.67 -18.48 -4.66
N GLY A 68 -34.19 -19.68 -4.99
CA GLY A 68 -32.76 -20.00 -5.01
C GLY A 68 -31.98 -19.22 -6.07
N TRP A 69 -32.62 -18.96 -7.22
CA TRP A 69 -32.09 -18.10 -8.27
C TRP A 69 -31.93 -16.64 -7.83
N GLN A 70 -32.97 -16.08 -7.19
CA GLN A 70 -32.93 -14.72 -6.67
C GLN A 70 -31.84 -14.56 -5.60
N LEU A 71 -31.70 -15.53 -4.69
CA LEU A 71 -30.65 -15.55 -3.67
C LEU A 71 -29.26 -15.58 -4.29
N THR A 72 -29.03 -16.42 -5.30
CA THR A 72 -27.72 -16.53 -5.94
C THR A 72 -27.37 -15.25 -6.72
N CYS A 73 -28.32 -14.66 -7.42
CA CYS A 73 -28.15 -13.36 -8.07
C CYS A 73 -27.84 -12.25 -7.05
N ALA A 74 -28.51 -12.24 -5.89
CA ALA A 74 -28.23 -11.28 -4.83
C ALA A 74 -26.81 -11.44 -4.25
N ILE A 75 -26.35 -12.67 -4.04
CA ILE A 75 -24.98 -12.95 -3.57
C ILE A 75 -23.95 -12.50 -4.60
N ILE A 76 -24.16 -12.82 -5.88
CA ILE A 76 -23.26 -12.40 -6.97
C ILE A 76 -23.22 -10.88 -7.05
N ALA A 77 -24.36 -10.20 -7.02
CA ALA A 77 -24.42 -8.74 -7.06
C ALA A 77 -23.66 -8.10 -5.87
N LEU A 78 -23.81 -8.66 -4.68
CA LEU A 78 -23.11 -8.19 -3.48
C LEU A 78 -21.60 -8.41 -3.57
N MET A 79 -21.16 -9.57 -4.07
CA MET A 79 -19.75 -9.85 -4.34
C MET A 79 -19.16 -8.90 -5.39
N SER A 80 -19.88 -8.66 -6.49
CA SER A 80 -19.48 -7.72 -7.54
C SER A 80 -19.37 -6.28 -7.02
N LEU A 81 -20.28 -5.86 -6.14
CA LEU A 81 -20.24 -4.55 -5.51
C LEU A 81 -19.02 -4.40 -4.59
N ILE A 82 -18.71 -5.41 -3.77
CA ILE A 82 -17.50 -5.43 -2.93
C ILE A 82 -16.24 -5.37 -3.80
N SER A 83 -16.17 -6.14 -4.88
CA SER A 83 -15.03 -6.15 -5.80
C SER A 83 -14.85 -4.78 -6.49
N THR A 84 -15.96 -4.15 -6.90
CA THR A 84 -15.95 -2.81 -7.51
C THR A 84 -15.46 -1.75 -6.53
N LEU A 85 -15.94 -1.79 -5.27
CA LEU A 85 -15.48 -0.89 -4.23
C LEU A 85 -13.98 -1.09 -3.95
N ALA A 86 -13.51 -2.33 -3.84
CA ALA A 86 -12.09 -2.64 -3.63
C ALA A 86 -11.22 -2.09 -4.78
N ASN A 87 -11.64 -2.28 -6.03
CA ASN A 87 -10.96 -1.71 -7.20
C ASN A 87 -11.00 -0.17 -7.21
N SER A 88 -12.12 0.44 -6.84
CA SER A 88 -12.24 1.89 -6.77
C SER A 88 -11.32 2.49 -5.70
N PHE A 89 -11.17 1.82 -4.55
CA PHE A 89 -10.20 2.20 -3.53
C PHE A 89 -8.76 2.01 -4.04
N GLN A 90 -8.48 0.95 -4.78
CA GLN A 90 -7.17 0.68 -5.37
C GLN A 90 -6.77 1.70 -6.45
N GLN A 91 -7.74 2.21 -7.23
CA GLN A 91 -7.52 3.23 -8.24
C GLN A 91 -7.46 4.65 -7.67
N ASN A 92 -7.76 4.84 -6.38
CA ASN A 92 -7.77 6.15 -5.76
C ASN A 92 -6.38 6.80 -5.87
N ILE A 93 -6.31 7.84 -6.71
CA ILE A 93 -5.07 8.54 -7.10
C ILE A 93 -4.32 9.01 -5.86
N TRP A 94 -5.03 9.40 -4.81
CA TRP A 94 -4.44 9.84 -3.55
C TRP A 94 -3.58 8.76 -2.87
N ILE A 95 -4.01 7.49 -2.89
CA ILE A 95 -3.25 6.38 -2.31
C ILE A 95 -1.99 6.10 -3.13
N LYS A 96 -2.11 6.15 -4.47
CA LYS A 96 -0.96 5.99 -5.38
C LYS A 96 0.05 7.11 -5.21
N ASP A 97 -0.40 8.36 -5.20
CA ASP A 97 0.47 9.53 -4.98
C ASP A 97 1.15 9.47 -3.63
N LYS A 98 0.42 9.12 -2.56
CA LYS A 98 1.00 8.93 -1.23
C LYS A 98 2.04 7.81 -1.23
N PHE A 99 1.77 6.69 -1.90
CA PHE A 99 2.72 5.59 -2.02
C PHE A 99 3.99 6.02 -2.76
N TRP A 100 3.87 6.71 -3.89
CA TRP A 100 5.02 7.20 -4.66
C TRP A 100 5.85 8.21 -3.88
N LYS A 101 5.21 9.14 -3.17
CA LYS A 101 5.92 10.09 -2.29
C LYS A 101 6.69 9.39 -1.17
N ILE A 102 6.10 8.34 -0.57
CA ILE A 102 6.76 7.52 0.46
C ILE A 102 7.93 6.75 -0.16
N GLU A 103 7.78 6.16 -1.34
CA GLU A 103 8.84 5.39 -2.01
C GLU A 103 10.01 6.29 -2.42
N ASP A 104 9.72 7.45 -3.00
CA ASP A 104 10.72 8.44 -3.40
C ASP A 104 11.50 8.96 -2.18
N SER A 105 10.77 9.36 -1.12
CA SER A 105 11.39 9.81 0.14
C SER A 105 12.23 8.71 0.78
N TYR A 106 11.76 7.45 0.76
CA TYR A 106 12.50 6.31 1.27
C TYR A 106 13.79 6.06 0.48
N GLY A 107 13.73 6.17 -0.85
CA GLY A 107 14.89 6.02 -1.73
C GLY A 107 15.97 7.07 -1.45
N ILE A 108 15.57 8.35 -1.41
CA ILE A 108 16.48 9.47 -1.10
C ILE A 108 17.06 9.33 0.32
N LEU A 109 16.24 8.94 1.30
CA LEU A 109 16.71 8.79 2.67
C LEU A 109 17.72 7.64 2.81
N LYS A 110 17.50 6.54 2.07
CA LYS A 110 18.44 5.41 2.02
C LYS A 110 19.74 5.77 1.30
N SER A 111 19.68 6.59 0.25
CA SER A 111 20.89 7.07 -0.43
C SER A 111 21.70 7.97 0.50
N LEU A 112 21.06 8.90 1.23
CA LEU A 112 21.73 9.78 2.20
C LEU A 112 22.40 9.01 3.34
N ILE A 113 21.78 7.92 3.83
CA ILE A 113 22.39 7.03 4.83
C ILE A 113 23.60 6.29 4.24
N THR A 114 23.51 5.85 2.98
CA THR A 114 24.64 5.17 2.33
C THR A 114 25.79 6.16 2.09
N GLU A 115 25.48 7.39 1.69
CA GLU A 115 26.46 8.44 1.42
C GLU A 115 27.19 8.88 2.71
N ILE A 116 26.49 8.99 3.84
CA ILE A 116 27.14 9.31 5.12
C ILE A 116 27.97 8.15 5.67
N ASP A 117 27.64 6.91 5.28
CA ASP A 117 28.40 5.71 5.61
C ASP A 117 29.69 5.62 4.80
N LEU A 118 29.66 6.04 3.53
CA LEU A 118 30.79 6.05 2.61
C LEU A 118 31.73 7.25 2.82
N ASP A 119 31.18 8.45 3.02
CA ASP A 119 31.95 9.67 3.21
C ASP A 119 31.38 10.52 4.37
N PRO A 120 31.89 10.32 5.59
CA PRO A 120 31.50 11.13 6.76
C PRO A 120 31.81 12.62 6.60
N SER A 121 32.77 13.00 5.74
CA SER A 121 33.15 14.40 5.53
C SER A 121 32.11 15.19 4.73
N ALA A 122 31.24 14.49 3.99
CA ALA A 122 30.11 15.07 3.27
C ALA A 122 28.92 15.45 4.18
N TYR A 123 29.04 15.30 5.51
CA TYR A 123 27.99 15.57 6.51
C TYR A 123 27.20 16.87 6.27
N SER A 124 27.90 17.97 5.95
CA SER A 124 27.27 19.28 5.73
C SER A 124 26.42 19.36 4.45
N SER A 125 26.76 18.57 3.42
CA SER A 125 25.97 18.45 2.19
C SER A 125 24.75 17.57 2.44
N ILE A 126 24.97 16.39 3.02
CA ILE A 126 23.92 15.41 3.33
C ILE A 126 22.86 16.02 4.26
N ARG A 127 23.27 16.82 5.25
CA ARG A 127 22.35 17.52 6.15
C ARG A 127 21.48 18.54 5.41
N ARG A 128 22.04 19.28 4.44
CA ARG A 128 21.27 20.22 3.60
C ARG A 128 20.28 19.47 2.71
N ASP A 129 20.67 18.33 2.16
CA ASP A 129 19.82 17.53 1.30
C ASP A 129 18.68 16.88 2.08
N TYR A 130 18.96 16.42 3.31
CA TYR A 130 17.94 15.97 4.24
C TYR A 130 16.95 17.08 4.63
N GLN A 131 17.43 18.30 4.89
CA GLN A 131 16.54 19.44 5.15
C GLN A 131 15.66 19.79 3.95
N ARG A 132 16.20 19.73 2.74
CA ARG A 132 15.41 19.89 1.50
C ARG A 132 14.36 18.80 1.35
N LEU A 133 14.68 17.55 1.73
CA LEU A 133 13.73 16.45 1.72
C LEU A 133 12.57 16.68 2.71
N ILE A 134 12.87 17.12 3.94
CA ILE A 134 11.84 17.49 4.93
C ILE A 134 10.95 18.62 4.41
N GLN A 135 11.53 19.65 3.78
CA GLN A 135 10.77 20.75 3.21
C GLN A 135 9.86 20.31 2.05
N ARG A 136 10.29 19.32 1.27
CA ARG A 136 9.51 18.79 0.14
C ARG A 136 8.36 17.88 0.58
N HIS A 137 8.54 17.16 1.69
CA HIS A 137 7.57 16.20 2.21
C HIS A 137 7.37 16.34 3.73
N PRO A 138 6.87 17.50 4.21
CA PRO A 138 6.70 17.75 5.64
C PRO A 138 5.72 16.75 6.26
N ASP A 139 4.67 16.39 5.53
CA ASP A 139 3.59 15.50 5.96
C ASP A 139 4.04 14.06 6.25
N LEU A 140 5.22 13.66 5.76
CA LEU A 140 5.75 12.29 5.85
C LEU A 140 6.93 12.17 6.83
N LEU A 141 7.62 13.28 7.12
CA LEU A 141 8.93 13.29 7.77
C LEU A 141 9.00 14.16 9.05
N SER A 142 7.94 14.87 9.41
CA SER A 142 7.84 15.60 10.69
C SER A 142 7.76 14.68 11.91
#